data_AF-A0A1H7NQX8-F1
#
_entry.id   AF-A0A1H7NQX8-F1
#
_cell.length_a   1.000
_cell.length_b   1.000
_cell.length_c   1.000
_cell.angle_alpha   90.00
_cell.angle_beta   90.00
_cell.angle_gamma   90.00
#
_symmetry.space_group_name_H-M   'P 1'
#
loop_
_entity.id
_entity.type
_entity.pdbx_description
1 polymer ?
#
loop_
_entity_poly.entity_id
_entity_poly.type
_entity_poly.pdbx_seq_one_letter_code
_entity_poly.pdbx_strand_id
1 'polypeptide(L)'
;MSNEERKGPVAPKDPTKKRPYFYIMQDKGIFAAPQPDGRGIQFIYEDSGRLPDSAKLTGNVTDEKLLDMLRTAEGFKKLVHSIGVSVTEDSKTEKVNFVFQMYGANQCDPATMVSKEFVADGSEQIIDLTEITWYDTDTVPGQIRFEFEKSGIQAMADVCFYLHDGFEAPEQLSDSAVDFESDAYKKMIAKSVMSKGNLLRLRSVIDKAKRGEDVTLSFIGGSITQGAGAIPIHEKCYARIYADAFEKEFANGGAVNLIKAGVGGTPSELGMIRFERDVLRDGKEKPDLIVIEFAVNDEGDETQGVCYESLVRKCLALPWKPAVILLFAVFSYDWNLQDRLSPVGTNYDLPMVSVLDAVTPQFGLKPGEGRVISKKQFFYDIYHPSNLGHQVMCDCLMEMTRESVSSTESEEDSALLERKPAIGADFEKVFLIDRENPGSAEVQVGAFSGTDKMLQMVEMDSEVVPVPEFPYNWYYDGESDNPEPFCMKINCKKLLIVSKDSGENIFGTAEVYVDGKKAIDADPHINGWTHCNPLIILNEEENKTHEVEVRMAKGDERKKFTILGFGVVE
;
A
#
# COMPACT_ATOMS: atom_id res chain seq x y z
N MET A 1 -30.25 32.58 -59.44
CA MET A 1 -30.27 31.41 -58.53
C MET A 1 -29.43 30.34 -59.18
N SER A 2 -28.18 30.16 -58.73
CA SER A 2 -27.30 29.09 -59.19
C SER A 2 -27.49 27.88 -58.27
N ASN A 3 -27.92 26.75 -58.84
CA ASN A 3 -27.91 25.46 -58.17
C ASN A 3 -26.45 24.98 -58.07
N GLU A 4 -25.81 25.19 -56.91
CA GLU A 4 -24.65 24.39 -56.55
C GLU A 4 -25.14 23.07 -55.96
N GLU A 5 -24.88 21.98 -56.68
CA GLU A 5 -25.03 20.61 -56.17
C GLU A 5 -24.13 20.42 -54.95
N ARG A 6 -24.74 20.37 -53.76
CA ARG A 6 -24.07 19.89 -52.54
C ARG A 6 -23.75 18.41 -52.71
N LYS A 7 -22.52 18.09 -53.08
CA LYS A 7 -21.98 16.73 -52.94
C LYS A 7 -21.88 16.39 -51.45
N GLY A 8 -22.51 15.28 -51.05
CA GLY A 8 -22.36 14.72 -49.70
C GLY A 8 -20.90 14.32 -49.41
N PRO A 9 -20.53 14.19 -48.13
CA PRO A 9 -19.17 13.81 -47.76
C PRO A 9 -18.83 12.44 -48.35
N VAL A 10 -17.67 12.36 -48.99
CA VAL A 10 -17.08 11.10 -49.46
C VAL A 10 -16.60 10.34 -48.22
N ALA A 11 -17.06 9.10 -48.03
CA ALA A 11 -16.60 8.24 -46.95
C ALA A 11 -15.05 8.17 -46.98
N PRO A 12 -14.36 8.28 -45.82
CA PRO A 12 -12.92 8.13 -45.78
C PRO A 12 -12.48 6.82 -46.44
N LYS A 13 -11.31 6.83 -47.09
CA LYS A 13 -10.61 5.61 -47.51
C LYS A 13 -10.51 4.66 -46.32
N ASP A 14 -10.57 3.35 -46.58
CA ASP A 14 -10.50 2.29 -45.58
C ASP A 14 -9.54 2.67 -44.43
N PRO A 15 -9.99 2.57 -43.15
CA PRO A 15 -9.17 2.99 -42.03
C PRO A 15 -7.83 2.26 -42.09
N THR A 16 -6.74 3.03 -42.00
CA THR A 16 -5.38 2.50 -41.88
C THR A 16 -5.39 1.43 -40.79
N LYS A 17 -5.00 0.20 -41.12
CA LYS A 17 -4.96 -0.90 -40.14
C LYS A 17 -4.16 -0.42 -38.93
N LYS A 18 -4.80 -0.33 -37.76
CA LYS A 18 -4.10 0.06 -36.52
C LYS A 18 -2.92 -0.90 -36.29
N ARG A 19 -1.78 -0.34 -35.87
CA ARG A 19 -0.61 -1.14 -35.43
C ARG A 19 -1.06 -2.09 -34.31
N PRO A 20 -0.46 -3.29 -34.18
CA PRO A 20 -0.66 -4.12 -33.00
C PRO A 20 -0.38 -3.32 -31.72
N TYR A 21 -1.19 -3.52 -30.69
CA TYR A 21 -1.06 -2.77 -29.44
C TYR A 21 -1.52 -3.58 -28.23
N PHE A 22 -1.01 -3.23 -27.05
CA PHE A 22 -1.52 -3.68 -25.76
C PHE A 22 -1.60 -2.52 -24.78
N TYR A 23 -2.54 -2.61 -23.83
CA TYR A 23 -2.64 -1.64 -22.73
C TYR A 23 -1.61 -1.91 -21.63
N ILE A 24 -1.10 -0.85 -21.04
CA ILE A 24 -0.44 -0.90 -19.72
C ILE A 24 -1.33 -0.28 -18.64
N MET A 25 -2.23 0.63 -19.05
CA MET A 25 -3.30 1.19 -18.23
C MET A 25 -4.58 1.20 -19.06
N GLN A 26 -5.70 0.76 -18.51
CA GLN A 26 -6.99 0.85 -19.18
C GLN A 26 -8.10 0.96 -18.13
N ASP A 27 -8.99 1.94 -18.32
CA ASP A 27 -10.02 2.34 -17.37
C ASP A 27 -9.43 2.59 -15.97
N LYS A 28 -8.24 3.21 -15.91
CA LYS A 28 -7.51 3.42 -14.66
C LYS A 28 -7.82 4.81 -14.10
N GLY A 29 -8.35 4.86 -12.88
CA GLY A 29 -8.54 6.13 -12.18
C GLY A 29 -7.20 6.81 -11.91
N ILE A 30 -7.16 8.13 -12.08
CA ILE A 30 -6.04 8.99 -11.71
C ILE A 30 -6.56 10.16 -10.86
N PHE A 31 -5.76 10.58 -9.88
CA PHE A 31 -6.06 11.73 -9.05
C PHE A 31 -4.88 12.69 -9.01
N ALA A 32 -5.16 13.96 -9.27
CA ALA A 32 -4.18 15.02 -9.27
C ALA A 32 -3.79 15.37 -7.82
N ALA A 33 -2.90 14.58 -7.22
CA ALA A 33 -2.51 14.71 -5.82
C ALA A 33 -1.79 16.05 -5.55
N PRO A 34 -2.08 16.74 -4.44
CA PRO A 34 -1.51 18.05 -4.14
C PRO A 34 0.02 18.06 -4.13
N GLN A 35 0.61 19.00 -4.87
CA GLN A 35 2.06 19.23 -4.90
C GLN A 35 2.41 20.57 -4.20
N PRO A 36 3.65 20.71 -3.67
CA PRO A 36 4.09 21.96 -3.02
C PRO A 36 4.05 23.20 -3.93
N ASP A 37 4.13 23.01 -5.24
CA ASP A 37 4.08 24.08 -6.25
C ASP A 37 2.64 24.48 -6.65
N GLY A 38 1.63 23.85 -6.05
CA GLY A 38 0.20 24.08 -6.32
C GLY A 38 -0.39 23.24 -7.45
N ARG A 39 0.44 22.51 -8.20
CA ARG A 39 -0.05 21.57 -9.22
C ARG A 39 -0.67 20.33 -8.59
N GLY A 40 -1.37 19.57 -9.42
CA GLY A 40 -1.83 18.23 -9.11
C GLY A 40 -1.13 17.20 -9.98
N ILE A 41 -0.53 16.17 -9.40
CA ILE A 41 0.18 15.13 -10.17
C ILE A 41 -0.25 13.75 -9.71
N GLN A 42 -0.62 12.89 -10.66
CA GLN A 42 -0.64 11.45 -10.45
C GLN A 42 0.69 10.86 -10.93
N PHE A 43 1.39 10.18 -10.02
CA PHE A 43 2.58 9.38 -10.36
C PHE A 43 2.18 7.92 -10.55
N ILE A 44 2.74 7.27 -11.56
CA ILE A 44 2.65 5.83 -11.81
C ILE A 44 4.06 5.33 -12.08
N TYR A 45 4.62 4.55 -11.15
CA TYR A 45 5.97 4.02 -11.28
C TYR A 45 5.98 2.79 -12.18
N GLU A 46 6.91 2.75 -13.13
CA GLU A 46 7.01 1.72 -14.17
C GLU A 46 8.39 1.02 -14.15
N ASP A 47 9.28 1.45 -13.26
CA ASP A 47 10.60 0.86 -12.99
C ASP A 47 10.51 -0.42 -12.16
N SER A 48 11.67 -1.05 -11.88
CA SER A 48 11.77 -2.21 -10.98
C SER A 48 10.86 -3.39 -11.37
N GLY A 49 10.61 -3.57 -12.67
CA GLY A 49 9.77 -4.63 -13.21
C GLY A 49 8.28 -4.29 -13.34
N ARG A 50 7.84 -3.11 -12.86
CA ARG A 50 6.43 -2.69 -12.88
C ARG A 50 5.86 -2.55 -14.29
N LEU A 51 6.62 -2.10 -15.28
CA LEU A 51 6.11 -1.98 -16.66
C LEU A 51 5.75 -3.34 -17.30
N PRO A 52 6.62 -4.37 -17.29
CA PRO A 52 6.22 -5.72 -17.68
C PRO A 52 4.98 -6.22 -16.92
N ASP A 53 4.88 -5.93 -15.63
CA ASP A 53 3.78 -6.36 -14.79
C ASP A 53 2.46 -5.67 -15.15
N SER A 54 2.49 -4.36 -15.44
CA SER A 54 1.37 -3.60 -16.02
C SER A 54 0.92 -4.18 -17.36
N ALA A 55 1.87 -4.57 -18.22
CA ALA A 55 1.59 -5.20 -19.52
C ALA A 55 0.97 -6.60 -19.37
N LYS A 56 1.40 -7.40 -18.38
CA LYS A 56 0.78 -8.69 -18.03
C LYS A 56 -0.65 -8.50 -17.54
N LEU A 57 -0.83 -7.63 -16.54
CA LEU A 57 -2.08 -7.45 -15.82
C LEU A 57 -3.16 -6.80 -16.70
N THR A 58 -2.82 -5.71 -17.38
CA THR A 58 -3.77 -4.91 -18.16
C THR A 58 -3.80 -5.33 -19.63
N GLY A 59 -2.62 -5.55 -20.22
CA GLY A 59 -2.46 -5.79 -21.65
C GLY A 59 -2.57 -7.24 -22.07
N ASN A 60 -2.70 -8.17 -21.10
CA ASN A 60 -2.74 -9.61 -21.32
C ASN A 60 -1.50 -10.14 -22.07
N VAL A 61 -0.33 -9.51 -21.86
CA VAL A 61 0.93 -9.91 -22.49
C VAL A 61 1.50 -11.12 -21.77
N THR A 62 1.57 -12.25 -22.49
CA THR A 62 2.16 -13.51 -21.99
C THR A 62 3.46 -13.89 -22.68
N ASP A 63 3.89 -13.15 -23.71
CA ASP A 63 5.15 -13.40 -24.40
C ASP A 63 6.31 -12.83 -23.58
N GLU A 64 7.08 -13.72 -22.94
CA GLU A 64 8.23 -13.35 -22.10
C GLU A 64 9.28 -12.54 -22.87
N LYS A 65 9.42 -12.71 -24.19
CA LYS A 65 10.35 -11.88 -24.97
C LYS A 65 9.91 -10.43 -25.02
N LEU A 66 8.61 -10.17 -25.17
CA LEU A 66 8.07 -8.81 -25.15
C LEU A 66 8.24 -8.18 -23.77
N LEU A 67 7.97 -8.98 -22.73
CA LEU A 67 8.09 -8.54 -21.33
C LEU A 67 9.54 -8.20 -20.97
N ASP A 68 10.51 -9.00 -21.40
CA ASP A 68 11.93 -8.72 -21.18
C ASP A 68 12.38 -7.46 -21.92
N MET A 69 11.83 -7.19 -23.10
CA MET A 69 12.12 -5.95 -23.83
C MET A 69 11.62 -4.71 -23.06
N LEU A 70 10.51 -4.79 -22.34
CA LEU A 70 10.00 -3.68 -21.52
C LEU A 70 10.87 -3.36 -20.30
N ARG A 71 11.82 -4.22 -19.91
CA ARG A 71 12.69 -4.01 -18.75
C ARG A 71 13.80 -2.99 -18.98
N THR A 72 14.10 -2.66 -20.23
CA THR A 72 15.26 -1.81 -20.58
C THR A 72 14.85 -0.74 -21.57
N ALA A 73 15.54 0.40 -21.55
CA ALA A 73 15.32 1.47 -22.53
C ALA A 73 15.60 0.98 -23.96
N GLU A 74 16.66 0.19 -24.18
CA GLU A 74 16.99 -0.39 -25.50
C GLU A 74 15.87 -1.31 -26.01
N GLY A 75 15.42 -2.25 -25.18
CA GLY A 75 14.33 -3.16 -25.52
C GLY A 75 13.03 -2.40 -25.78
N PHE A 76 12.69 -1.44 -24.93
CA PHE A 76 11.50 -0.60 -25.08
C PHE A 76 11.51 0.14 -26.42
N LYS A 77 12.61 0.82 -26.76
CA LYS A 77 12.78 1.56 -28.03
C LYS A 77 12.66 0.65 -29.26
N LYS A 78 13.07 -0.61 -29.15
CA LYS A 78 12.97 -1.59 -30.24
C LYS A 78 11.53 -2.12 -30.40
N LEU A 79 10.80 -2.24 -29.30
CA LEU A 79 9.46 -2.81 -29.27
C LEU A 79 8.37 -1.77 -29.62
N VAL A 80 8.41 -0.62 -28.96
CA VAL A 80 7.32 0.37 -28.94
C VAL A 80 7.57 1.46 -29.98
N HIS A 81 6.64 1.57 -30.93
CA HIS A 81 6.64 2.61 -31.97
C HIS A 81 6.04 3.92 -31.48
N SER A 82 4.91 3.85 -30.77
CA SER A 82 4.19 5.03 -30.32
C SER A 82 3.37 4.74 -29.07
N ILE A 83 3.15 5.77 -28.25
CA ILE A 83 2.31 5.70 -27.06
C ILE A 83 0.95 6.31 -27.40
N GLY A 84 -0.12 5.54 -27.20
CA GLY A 84 -1.48 6.05 -27.19
C GLY A 84 -1.88 6.41 -25.76
N VAL A 85 -2.38 7.61 -25.54
CA VAL A 85 -2.89 8.07 -24.25
C VAL A 85 -4.25 8.72 -24.43
N SER A 86 -5.22 8.33 -23.61
CA SER A 86 -6.51 9.01 -23.46
C SER A 86 -6.68 9.40 -22.00
N VAL A 87 -7.24 10.58 -21.74
CA VAL A 87 -7.64 11.00 -20.40
C VAL A 87 -9.03 11.59 -20.50
N THR A 88 -9.94 11.14 -19.63
CA THR A 88 -11.32 11.63 -19.55
C THR A 88 -11.56 12.19 -18.16
N GLU A 89 -11.86 13.49 -18.11
CA GLU A 89 -12.32 14.20 -16.92
C GLU A 89 -13.77 14.66 -17.15
N ASP A 90 -14.56 14.79 -16.09
CA ASP A 90 -16.01 15.03 -16.17
C ASP A 90 -16.39 16.32 -16.92
N SER A 91 -15.67 17.42 -16.67
CA SER A 91 -15.90 18.69 -17.38
C SER A 91 -15.47 18.63 -18.85
N LYS A 92 -14.52 17.76 -19.19
CA LYS A 92 -13.87 17.64 -20.50
C LYS A 92 -13.21 18.93 -20.98
N THR A 93 -12.82 19.79 -20.05
CA THR A 93 -12.16 21.06 -20.34
C THR A 93 -10.79 21.20 -19.68
N GLU A 94 -10.51 20.36 -18.67
CA GLU A 94 -9.23 20.36 -17.98
C GLU A 94 -8.09 19.95 -18.94
N LYS A 95 -6.97 20.64 -18.83
CA LYS A 95 -5.75 20.28 -19.54
C LYS A 95 -4.93 19.32 -18.68
N VAL A 96 -4.31 18.35 -19.35
CA VAL A 96 -3.38 17.41 -18.74
C VAL A 96 -2.10 17.34 -19.58
N ASN A 97 -0.96 17.37 -18.90
CA ASN A 97 0.32 17.04 -19.50
C ASN A 97 0.67 15.60 -19.11
N PHE A 98 0.61 14.70 -20.11
CA PHE A 98 1.13 13.35 -19.96
C PHE A 98 2.64 13.37 -20.08
N VAL A 99 3.34 12.68 -19.20
CA VAL A 99 4.80 12.48 -19.25
C VAL A 99 5.12 11.01 -19.06
N PHE A 100 5.91 10.44 -19.97
CA PHE A 100 6.57 9.16 -19.81
C PHE A 100 8.07 9.41 -19.68
N GLN A 101 8.64 9.10 -18.53
CA GLN A 101 10.03 9.38 -18.18
C GLN A 101 10.85 8.09 -18.10
N MET A 102 12.04 8.11 -18.72
CA MET A 102 13.09 7.13 -18.51
C MET A 102 13.89 7.45 -17.23
N TYR A 103 14.55 6.45 -16.66
CA TYR A 103 15.57 6.64 -15.62
C TYR A 103 16.94 6.26 -16.15
N GLY A 104 17.97 6.92 -15.61
CA GLY A 104 19.37 6.57 -15.83
C GLY A 104 19.92 5.63 -14.76
N ALA A 105 21.24 5.40 -14.79
CA ALA A 105 21.91 4.56 -13.80
C ALA A 105 21.98 5.25 -12.43
N ASN A 106 22.04 6.58 -12.43
CA ASN A 106 22.00 7.43 -11.24
C ASN A 106 20.81 8.38 -11.30
N GLN A 107 20.30 8.76 -10.13
CA GLN A 107 19.12 9.64 -10.00
C GLN A 107 19.30 11.02 -10.65
N CYS A 108 20.55 11.49 -10.76
CA CYS A 108 20.89 12.78 -11.36
C CYS A 108 21.26 12.70 -12.85
N ASP A 109 21.27 11.50 -13.43
CA ASP A 109 21.59 11.34 -14.85
C ASP A 109 20.52 12.06 -15.69
N PRO A 110 20.89 12.76 -16.77
CA PRO A 110 19.93 13.25 -17.75
C PRO A 110 19.06 12.09 -18.23
N ALA A 111 17.75 12.30 -18.33
CA ALA A 111 16.85 11.24 -18.75
C ALA A 111 15.79 11.77 -19.73
N THR A 112 15.41 10.94 -20.69
CA THR A 112 14.40 11.32 -21.67
C THR A 112 13.03 11.42 -21.04
N MET A 113 12.33 12.52 -21.33
CA MET A 113 10.93 12.74 -20.99
C MET A 113 10.12 12.89 -22.28
N VAL A 114 9.26 11.91 -22.54
CA VAL A 114 8.30 11.96 -23.64
C VAL A 114 7.03 12.60 -23.09
N SER A 115 6.66 13.78 -23.57
CA SER A 115 5.51 14.52 -23.03
C SER A 115 4.57 15.07 -24.08
N LYS A 116 3.28 15.17 -23.75
CA LYS A 116 2.28 15.83 -24.59
C LYS A 116 1.18 16.44 -23.72
N GLU A 117 0.91 17.72 -23.94
CA GLU A 117 -0.24 18.42 -23.37
C GLU A 117 -1.47 18.28 -24.28
N PHE A 118 -2.62 17.98 -23.70
CA PHE A 118 -3.91 17.90 -24.39
C PHE A 118 -5.08 18.13 -23.42
N VAL A 119 -6.29 18.22 -23.96
CA VAL A 119 -7.54 18.34 -23.18
C VAL A 119 -8.02 16.96 -22.77
N ALA A 120 -8.40 16.78 -21.50
CA ALA A 120 -8.89 15.53 -20.94
C ALA A 120 -10.36 15.23 -21.35
N ASP A 121 -10.63 15.16 -22.66
CA ASP A 121 -11.95 14.96 -23.25
C ASP A 121 -12.25 13.50 -23.65
N GLY A 122 -11.30 12.59 -23.41
CA GLY A 122 -11.34 11.18 -23.78
C GLY A 122 -10.84 10.86 -25.19
N SER A 123 -10.40 11.85 -25.96
CA SER A 123 -9.78 11.60 -27.27
C SER A 123 -8.40 10.95 -27.12
N GLU A 124 -8.14 9.91 -27.94
CA GLU A 124 -6.83 9.26 -27.99
C GLU A 124 -5.79 10.19 -28.62
N GLN A 125 -4.72 10.44 -27.89
CA GLN A 125 -3.54 11.16 -28.35
C GLN A 125 -2.40 10.19 -28.62
N ILE A 126 -1.87 10.24 -29.84
CA ILE A 126 -0.71 9.42 -30.22
C ILE A 126 0.57 10.28 -30.10
N ILE A 127 1.59 9.72 -29.47
CA ILE A 127 2.95 10.25 -29.39
C ILE A 127 3.88 9.31 -30.16
N ASP A 128 4.42 9.78 -31.29
CA ASP A 128 5.33 9.02 -32.13
C ASP A 128 6.73 9.00 -31.53
N LEU A 129 7.23 7.82 -31.13
CA LEU A 129 8.54 7.70 -30.49
C LEU A 129 9.69 7.76 -31.50
N THR A 130 9.42 7.66 -32.80
CA THR A 130 10.45 7.77 -33.85
C THR A 130 10.95 9.20 -34.03
N GLU A 131 10.21 10.19 -33.53
CA GLU A 131 10.58 11.62 -33.54
C GLU A 131 11.32 12.05 -32.26
N ILE A 132 11.45 11.16 -31.27
CA ILE A 132 12.06 11.46 -29.98
C ILE A 132 13.58 11.29 -30.04
N THR A 133 14.31 12.30 -29.57
CA THR A 133 15.75 12.18 -29.30
C THR A 133 15.94 11.58 -27.92
N TRP A 134 16.64 10.44 -27.85
CA TRP A 134 16.90 9.70 -26.61
C TRP A 134 18.23 10.09 -25.98
N TYR A 135 18.32 10.06 -24.66
CA TYR A 135 19.60 10.20 -23.96
C TYR A 135 20.33 8.86 -23.92
N ASP A 136 21.66 8.90 -24.06
CA ASP A 136 22.51 7.70 -23.94
C ASP A 136 22.55 7.16 -22.50
N THR A 137 22.15 7.99 -21.53
CA THR A 137 22.04 7.63 -20.12
C THR A 137 20.76 6.88 -19.78
N ASP A 138 19.77 6.80 -20.68
CA ASP A 138 18.52 6.08 -20.42
C ASP A 138 18.77 4.57 -20.24
N THR A 139 18.43 4.03 -19.08
CA THR A 139 18.61 2.60 -18.76
C THR A 139 17.29 1.85 -18.75
N VAL A 140 16.22 2.42 -18.18
CA VAL A 140 14.92 1.75 -17.99
C VAL A 140 13.75 2.72 -18.13
N PRO A 141 12.56 2.26 -18.55
CA PRO A 141 11.31 2.96 -18.28
C PRO A 141 11.14 3.24 -16.79
N GLY A 142 10.95 4.51 -16.44
CA GLY A 142 10.96 4.96 -15.04
C GLY A 142 9.57 5.18 -14.47
N GLN A 143 8.82 6.12 -15.03
CA GLN A 143 7.50 6.49 -14.54
C GLN A 143 6.63 7.17 -15.59
N ILE A 144 5.32 7.13 -15.35
CA ILE A 144 4.31 7.95 -16.01
C ILE A 144 3.83 9.01 -15.02
N ARG A 145 3.61 10.24 -15.51
CA ARG A 145 2.96 11.32 -14.77
C ARG A 145 1.79 11.89 -15.56
N PHE A 146 0.70 12.15 -14.84
CA PHE A 146 -0.39 12.99 -15.33
C PHE A 146 -0.37 14.29 -14.53
N GLU A 147 0.07 15.36 -15.17
CA GLU A 147 0.28 16.65 -14.52
C GLU A 147 -0.86 17.60 -14.90
N PHE A 148 -1.53 18.15 -13.88
CA PHE A 148 -2.61 19.11 -14.01
C PHE A 148 -2.20 20.46 -13.39
N GLU A 149 -2.81 21.54 -13.88
CA GLU A 149 -2.54 22.91 -13.38
C GLU A 149 -2.91 23.09 -11.89
N LYS A 150 -3.90 22.33 -11.40
CA LYS A 150 -4.37 22.35 -10.01
C LYS A 150 -4.55 20.92 -9.47
N SER A 151 -4.48 20.78 -8.16
CA SER A 151 -4.79 19.54 -7.47
C SER A 151 -6.29 19.27 -7.34
N GLY A 152 -6.64 18.03 -6.95
CA GLY A 152 -8.02 17.64 -6.67
C GLY A 152 -8.82 17.16 -7.90
N ILE A 153 -8.23 17.18 -9.09
CA ILE A 153 -8.87 16.67 -10.31
C ILE A 153 -8.88 15.14 -10.29
N GLN A 154 -10.05 14.54 -10.52
CA GLN A 154 -10.23 13.11 -10.75
C GLN A 154 -10.46 12.89 -12.25
N ALA A 155 -9.80 11.89 -12.82
CA ALA A 155 -9.97 11.52 -14.22
C ALA A 155 -9.77 10.01 -14.40
N MET A 156 -10.12 9.52 -15.59
CA MET A 156 -9.85 8.16 -16.05
C MET A 156 -8.82 8.21 -17.16
N ALA A 157 -7.84 7.30 -17.16
CA ALA A 157 -6.79 7.26 -18.16
C ALA A 157 -6.59 5.86 -18.76
N ASP A 158 -6.36 5.84 -20.07
CA ASP A 158 -5.81 4.68 -20.78
C ASP A 158 -4.43 5.03 -21.33
N VAL A 159 -3.52 4.06 -21.25
CA VAL A 159 -2.20 4.14 -21.88
C VAL A 159 -1.94 2.81 -22.57
N CYS A 160 -1.66 2.87 -23.87
CA CYS A 160 -1.32 1.71 -24.68
C CYS A 160 -0.04 1.92 -25.48
N PHE A 161 0.64 0.82 -25.79
CA PHE A 161 1.82 0.81 -26.61
C PHE A 161 1.50 0.19 -27.97
N TYR A 162 1.68 1.00 -29.02
CA TYR A 162 1.64 0.53 -30.40
C TYR A 162 3.01 0.02 -30.80
N LEU A 163 3.06 -1.17 -31.38
CA LEU A 163 4.32 -1.88 -31.63
C LEU A 163 4.90 -1.57 -33.01
N HIS A 164 6.23 -1.71 -33.11
CA HIS A 164 6.93 -1.71 -34.39
C HIS A 164 6.52 -2.89 -35.27
N ASP A 165 6.75 -2.76 -36.58
CA ASP A 165 6.47 -3.84 -37.54
C ASP A 165 7.31 -5.08 -37.19
N GLY A 166 6.69 -6.26 -37.29
CA GLY A 166 7.33 -7.54 -36.95
C GLY A 166 7.04 -8.01 -35.52
N PHE A 167 6.38 -7.20 -34.69
CA PHE A 167 5.83 -7.63 -33.40
C PHE A 167 4.33 -7.86 -33.50
N GLU A 168 3.83 -8.81 -32.71
CA GLU A 168 2.41 -9.09 -32.52
C GLU A 168 1.99 -8.67 -31.12
N ALA A 169 0.72 -8.32 -30.96
CA ALA A 169 0.14 -7.97 -29.66
C ALA A 169 -0.99 -8.96 -29.32
N PRO A 170 -1.20 -9.28 -28.04
CA PRO A 170 -2.28 -10.14 -27.61
C PRO A 170 -3.65 -9.52 -27.92
N GLU A 171 -4.67 -10.38 -27.98
CA GLU A 171 -6.07 -9.92 -28.08
C GLU A 171 -6.43 -9.09 -26.83
N GLN A 172 -7.00 -7.91 -27.06
CA GLN A 172 -7.46 -7.03 -25.99
C GLN A 172 -8.90 -7.40 -25.63
N LEU A 173 -9.06 -7.97 -24.43
CA LEU A 173 -10.36 -8.41 -23.92
C LEU A 173 -11.12 -7.22 -23.31
N SER A 174 -12.39 -7.07 -23.66
CA SER A 174 -13.28 -6.10 -23.01
C SER A 174 -13.96 -6.72 -21.79
N ASP A 175 -13.90 -6.05 -20.66
CA ASP A 175 -14.68 -6.42 -19.47
C ASP A 175 -16.06 -5.76 -19.48
N SER A 176 -17.07 -6.49 -18.98
CA SER A 176 -18.36 -5.90 -18.60
C SER A 176 -18.26 -5.23 -17.24
N ALA A 177 -19.11 -4.22 -17.00
CA ALA A 177 -19.24 -3.62 -15.67
C ALA A 177 -19.55 -4.68 -14.61
N VAL A 178 -18.97 -4.53 -13.41
CA VAL A 178 -19.23 -5.40 -12.27
C VAL A 178 -20.63 -5.08 -11.71
N ASP A 179 -21.48 -6.10 -11.63
CA ASP A 179 -22.81 -5.99 -11.02
C ASP A 179 -22.74 -6.43 -9.54
N PHE A 180 -22.51 -5.44 -8.66
CA PHE A 180 -22.43 -5.60 -7.21
C PHE A 180 -23.72 -6.13 -6.56
N GLU A 181 -24.86 -6.03 -7.24
CA GLU A 181 -26.15 -6.49 -6.71
C GLU A 181 -26.52 -7.91 -7.15
N SER A 182 -25.78 -8.47 -8.11
CA SER A 182 -26.06 -9.80 -8.67
C SER A 182 -25.91 -10.92 -7.64
N ASP A 183 -26.69 -12.00 -7.82
CA ASP A 183 -26.55 -13.22 -7.02
C ASP A 183 -25.15 -13.86 -7.16
N ALA A 184 -24.51 -13.69 -8.31
CA ALA A 184 -23.16 -14.19 -8.56
C ALA A 184 -22.13 -13.42 -7.71
N TYR A 185 -22.26 -12.09 -7.63
CA TYR A 185 -21.43 -11.27 -6.76
C TYR A 185 -21.65 -11.60 -5.28
N LYS A 186 -22.90 -11.68 -4.83
CA LYS A 186 -23.22 -12.07 -3.44
C LYS A 186 -22.64 -13.44 -3.07
N LYS A 187 -22.71 -14.43 -3.97
CA LYS A 187 -22.06 -15.75 -3.79
C LYS A 187 -20.54 -15.69 -3.77
N MET A 188 -19.94 -14.76 -4.50
CA MET A 188 -18.49 -14.52 -4.47
C MET A 188 -18.09 -13.94 -3.11
N ILE A 189 -18.80 -12.90 -2.64
CA ILE A 189 -18.54 -12.25 -1.35
C ILE A 189 -18.77 -13.19 -0.16
N ALA A 190 -19.80 -14.04 -0.19
CA ALA A 190 -20.06 -15.02 0.87
C ALA A 190 -18.87 -15.99 1.10
N LYS A 191 -18.01 -16.23 0.10
CA LYS A 191 -16.80 -17.05 0.26
C LYS A 191 -15.72 -16.36 1.07
N SER A 192 -15.80 -15.04 1.27
CA SER A 192 -14.83 -14.30 2.07
C SER A 192 -14.92 -14.60 3.55
N VAL A 193 -16.05 -15.12 4.04
CA VAL A 193 -16.24 -15.51 5.44
C VAL A 193 -15.44 -16.79 5.70
N MET A 194 -14.14 -16.63 5.98
CA MET A 194 -13.20 -17.74 6.23
C MET A 194 -13.52 -18.44 7.55
N SER A 195 -13.76 -17.66 8.61
CA SER A 195 -14.26 -18.14 9.89
C SER A 195 -15.07 -17.06 10.58
N LYS A 196 -16.24 -17.42 11.10
CA LYS A 196 -17.06 -16.50 11.89
C LYS A 196 -16.43 -16.19 13.25
N GLY A 197 -15.75 -17.18 13.83
CA GLY A 197 -15.28 -17.11 15.22
C GLY A 197 -16.41 -16.74 16.19
N ASN A 198 -16.05 -15.97 17.21
CA ASN A 198 -16.94 -15.33 18.17
C ASN A 198 -17.28 -13.91 17.71
N LEU A 199 -18.54 -13.70 17.36
CA LEU A 199 -19.12 -12.46 16.86
C LEU A 199 -19.71 -11.57 17.97
N LEU A 200 -19.67 -11.97 19.25
CA LEU A 200 -20.24 -11.22 20.37
C LEU A 200 -19.73 -9.78 20.45
N ARG A 201 -18.41 -9.58 20.33
CA ARG A 201 -17.81 -8.24 20.40
C ARG A 201 -18.24 -7.39 19.21
N LEU A 202 -18.27 -7.97 18.00
CA LEU A 202 -18.72 -7.27 16.79
C LEU A 202 -20.21 -6.87 16.89
N ARG A 203 -21.07 -7.77 17.37
CA ARG A 203 -22.48 -7.48 17.66
C ARG A 203 -22.62 -6.33 18.67
N SER A 204 -21.76 -6.28 19.69
CA SER A 204 -21.77 -5.21 20.69
C SER A 204 -21.47 -3.83 20.08
N VAL A 205 -20.56 -3.75 19.09
CA VAL A 205 -20.30 -2.51 18.32
C VAL A 205 -21.55 -2.07 17.56
N ILE A 206 -22.20 -3.00 16.87
CA ILE A 206 -23.44 -2.72 16.13
C ILE A 206 -24.55 -2.26 17.08
N ASP A 207 -24.72 -2.93 18.23
CA ASP A 207 -25.73 -2.56 19.21
C ASP A 207 -25.44 -1.17 19.81
N LYS A 208 -24.18 -0.80 19.99
CA LYS A 208 -23.77 0.56 20.38
C LYS A 208 -24.19 1.59 19.32
N ALA A 209 -23.88 1.35 18.05
CA ALA A 209 -24.27 2.24 16.95
C ALA A 209 -25.80 2.39 16.82
N LYS A 210 -26.56 1.29 16.97
CA LYS A 210 -28.04 1.29 16.92
C LYS A 210 -28.68 2.08 18.06
N ARG A 211 -28.01 2.18 19.22
CA ARG A 211 -28.45 3.04 20.34
C ARG A 211 -28.20 4.53 20.07
N GLY A 212 -27.57 4.88 18.95
CA GLY A 212 -27.22 6.26 18.60
C GLY A 212 -25.99 6.77 19.33
N GLU A 213 -25.16 5.88 19.85
CA GLU A 213 -23.87 6.22 20.46
C GLU A 213 -22.78 6.27 19.38
N ASP A 214 -21.79 7.14 19.58
CA ASP A 214 -20.63 7.23 18.70
C ASP A 214 -19.81 5.93 18.74
N VAL A 215 -19.35 5.47 17.57
CA VAL A 215 -18.47 4.31 17.44
C VAL A 215 -17.19 4.68 16.72
N THR A 216 -16.08 4.08 17.14
CA THR A 216 -14.77 4.28 16.50
C THR A 216 -14.32 2.98 15.84
N LEU A 217 -14.12 3.02 14.52
CA LEU A 217 -13.68 1.90 13.69
C LEU A 217 -12.22 2.14 13.29
N SER A 218 -11.33 1.23 13.64
CA SER A 218 -9.90 1.35 13.37
C SER A 218 -9.37 0.25 12.46
N PHE A 219 -8.39 0.61 11.66
CA PHE A 219 -7.74 -0.25 10.68
C PHE A 219 -6.23 -0.10 10.81
N ILE A 220 -5.52 -1.21 10.96
CA ILE A 220 -4.07 -1.23 10.99
C ILE A 220 -3.55 -2.27 9.99
N GLY A 221 -2.57 -1.84 9.18
CA GLY A 221 -2.02 -2.70 8.14
C GLY A 221 -0.99 -2.02 7.25
N GLY A 222 -0.75 -2.62 6.08
CA GLY A 222 0.19 -2.14 5.06
C GLY A 222 -0.37 -1.07 4.11
N SER A 223 0.12 -1.05 2.88
CA SER A 223 -0.24 -0.06 1.84
C SER A 223 -1.70 -0.15 1.41
N ILE A 224 -2.29 -1.35 1.44
CA ILE A 224 -3.71 -1.53 1.09
C ILE A 224 -4.59 -0.86 2.16
N THR A 225 -4.23 -0.99 3.44
CA THR A 225 -4.86 -0.25 4.55
C THR A 225 -4.65 1.26 4.43
N GLN A 226 -3.46 1.71 3.99
CA GLN A 226 -3.20 3.12 3.71
C GLN A 226 -4.16 3.65 2.62
N GLY A 227 -4.54 2.78 1.67
CA GLY A 227 -5.47 3.06 0.58
C GLY A 227 -4.82 3.06 -0.80
N ALA A 228 -3.61 2.52 -0.94
CA ALA A 228 -2.94 2.43 -2.24
C ALA A 228 -3.83 1.73 -3.27
N GLY A 229 -3.93 2.33 -4.46
CA GLY A 229 -4.80 1.89 -5.55
C GLY A 229 -6.23 2.43 -5.51
N ALA A 230 -6.68 2.99 -4.38
CA ALA A 230 -7.90 3.80 -4.32
C ALA A 230 -7.64 5.23 -4.81
N ILE A 231 -8.58 5.74 -5.61
CA ILE A 231 -8.48 7.02 -6.31
C ILE A 231 -9.79 7.81 -6.10
N PRO A 232 -9.79 8.87 -5.28
CA PRO A 232 -8.72 9.32 -4.38
C PRO A 232 -8.51 8.37 -3.18
N ILE A 233 -7.27 8.33 -2.69
CA ILE A 233 -6.82 7.41 -1.62
C ILE A 233 -7.64 7.51 -0.32
N HIS A 234 -7.97 8.73 0.10
CA HIS A 234 -8.66 9.00 1.37
C HIS A 234 -10.18 8.78 1.30
N GLU A 235 -10.77 8.77 0.09
CA GLU A 235 -12.22 8.66 -0.10
C GLU A 235 -12.67 7.27 -0.54
N LYS A 236 -11.84 6.56 -1.31
CA LYS A 236 -12.24 5.30 -1.98
C LYS A 236 -11.56 4.06 -1.41
N CYS A 237 -10.66 4.21 -0.43
CA CYS A 237 -10.04 3.06 0.22
C CYS A 237 -11.07 2.26 1.03
N TYR A 238 -10.85 0.94 1.14
CA TYR A 238 -11.80 0.02 1.74
C TYR A 238 -12.17 0.41 3.18
N ALA A 239 -11.21 0.93 3.96
CA ALA A 239 -11.42 1.36 5.34
C ALA A 239 -12.44 2.52 5.42
N ARG A 240 -12.32 3.51 4.52
CA ARG A 240 -13.23 4.65 4.45
C ARG A 240 -14.63 4.22 4.03
N ILE A 241 -14.74 3.52 2.90
CA ILE A 241 -16.04 3.14 2.37
C ILE A 241 -16.74 2.08 3.25
N TYR A 242 -15.99 1.27 4.01
CA TYR A 242 -16.55 0.41 5.05
C TYR A 242 -17.14 1.23 6.20
N ALA A 243 -16.43 2.26 6.69
CA ALA A 243 -16.98 3.14 7.73
C ALA A 243 -18.27 3.83 7.27
N ASP A 244 -18.30 4.34 6.03
CA ASP A 244 -19.49 4.93 5.42
C ASP A 244 -20.65 3.91 5.27
N ALA A 245 -20.33 2.68 4.86
CA ALA A 245 -21.32 1.59 4.74
C ALA A 245 -21.86 1.16 6.11
N PHE A 246 -20.99 1.05 7.11
CA PHE A 246 -21.36 0.73 8.49
C PHE A 246 -22.26 1.81 9.09
N GLU A 247 -21.92 3.09 8.92
CA GLU A 247 -22.73 4.22 9.36
C GLU A 247 -24.12 4.15 8.72
N LYS A 248 -24.18 4.01 7.40
CA LYS A 248 -25.43 3.95 6.65
C LYS A 248 -26.32 2.78 7.08
N GLU A 249 -25.76 1.64 7.42
CA GLU A 249 -26.52 0.42 7.73
C GLU A 249 -26.90 0.30 9.21
N PHE A 250 -26.04 0.74 10.14
CA PHE A 250 -26.19 0.44 11.57
C PHE A 250 -26.29 1.65 12.49
N ALA A 251 -25.76 2.82 12.12
CA ALA A 251 -25.75 3.98 13.00
C ALA A 251 -27.14 4.64 13.08
N ASN A 252 -27.52 5.06 14.29
CA ASN A 252 -28.78 5.75 14.55
C ASN A 252 -28.52 7.18 15.06
N GLY A 253 -27.84 7.98 14.25
CA GLY A 253 -27.54 9.40 14.51
C GLY A 253 -26.28 9.68 15.33
N GLY A 254 -25.64 8.66 15.91
CA GLY A 254 -24.29 8.77 16.47
C GLY A 254 -23.21 8.78 15.39
N ALA A 255 -22.05 9.37 15.67
CA ALA A 255 -20.95 9.47 14.73
C ALA A 255 -20.22 8.13 14.55
N VAL A 256 -19.77 7.85 13.33
CA VAL A 256 -18.84 6.76 13.03
C VAL A 256 -17.46 7.35 12.73
N ASN A 257 -16.56 7.26 13.71
CA ASN A 257 -15.21 7.78 13.59
C ASN A 257 -14.30 6.72 12.94
N LEU A 258 -13.49 7.15 11.97
CA LEU A 258 -12.51 6.31 11.30
C LEU A 258 -11.10 6.60 11.83
N ILE A 259 -10.38 5.54 12.22
CA ILE A 259 -8.93 5.57 12.41
C ILE A 259 -8.28 4.68 11.35
N LYS A 260 -7.60 5.28 10.38
CA LYS A 260 -6.93 4.55 9.28
C LYS A 260 -5.43 4.67 9.47
N ALA A 261 -4.83 3.61 10.01
CA ALA A 261 -3.42 3.51 10.39
C ALA A 261 -2.65 2.53 9.49
N GLY A 262 -2.72 2.75 8.18
CA GLY A 262 -1.95 1.98 7.21
C GLY A 262 -0.60 2.61 6.89
N VAL A 263 0.47 1.81 6.85
CA VAL A 263 1.82 2.26 6.48
C VAL A 263 2.39 1.33 5.42
N GLY A 264 2.57 1.86 4.19
CA GLY A 264 2.99 1.08 3.04
C GLY A 264 4.31 0.34 3.21
N GLY A 265 4.37 -0.91 2.73
CA GLY A 265 5.58 -1.73 2.76
C GLY A 265 5.93 -2.36 4.12
N THR A 266 5.12 -2.12 5.16
CA THR A 266 5.51 -2.50 6.54
C THR A 266 4.81 -3.77 7.04
N PRO A 267 5.53 -4.68 7.73
CA PRO A 267 4.95 -5.85 8.37
C PRO A 267 4.30 -5.53 9.72
N SER A 268 3.62 -6.51 10.29
CA SER A 268 3.02 -6.46 11.64
C SER A 268 4.06 -6.20 12.73
N GLU A 269 5.33 -6.52 12.48
CA GLU A 269 6.48 -6.17 13.32
C GLU A 269 6.61 -4.66 13.58
N LEU A 270 6.43 -3.82 12.56
CA LEU A 270 6.31 -2.37 12.78
C LEU A 270 4.94 -2.02 13.36
N GLY A 271 3.88 -2.70 12.89
CA GLY A 271 2.51 -2.48 13.31
C GLY A 271 2.31 -2.54 14.83
N MET A 272 2.92 -3.52 15.51
CA MET A 272 2.84 -3.65 16.97
C MET A 272 3.58 -2.54 17.72
N ILE A 273 4.67 -1.99 17.16
CA ILE A 273 5.45 -0.90 17.78
C ILE A 273 4.66 0.40 17.72
N ARG A 274 3.98 0.67 16.59
CA ARG A 274 3.25 1.93 16.37
C ARG A 274 1.79 1.88 16.81
N PHE A 275 1.31 0.77 17.37
CA PHE A 275 -0.10 0.57 17.72
C PHE A 275 -0.65 1.65 18.66
N GLU A 276 0.04 1.95 19.75
CA GLU A 276 -0.35 3.01 20.69
C GLU A 276 -0.46 4.37 20.00
N ARG A 277 0.55 4.74 19.21
CA ARG A 277 0.63 6.04 18.54
C ARG A 277 -0.43 6.20 17.45
N ASP A 278 -0.61 5.18 16.62
CA ASP A 278 -1.40 5.30 15.40
C ASP A 278 -2.86 4.89 15.57
N VAL A 279 -3.12 3.88 16.40
CA VAL A 279 -4.47 3.36 16.61
C VAL A 279 -5.09 3.96 17.88
N LEU A 280 -4.35 3.98 18.99
CA LEU A 280 -4.87 4.52 20.25
C LEU A 280 -4.63 6.03 20.40
N ARG A 281 -3.88 6.65 19.49
CA ARG A 281 -3.47 8.07 19.57
C ARG A 281 -2.90 8.42 20.94
N ASP A 282 -2.00 7.57 21.43
CA ASP A 282 -1.38 7.62 22.76
C ASP A 282 -2.42 7.62 23.90
N GLY A 283 -3.45 6.80 23.74
CA GLY A 283 -4.53 6.60 24.72
C GLY A 283 -5.66 7.63 24.65
N LYS A 284 -5.65 8.54 23.68
CA LYS A 284 -6.75 9.49 23.44
C LYS A 284 -7.96 8.82 22.80
N GLU A 285 -7.74 7.79 21.99
CA GLU A 285 -8.78 7.06 21.27
C GLU A 285 -9.01 5.67 21.85
N LYS A 286 -10.28 5.21 21.76
CA LYS A 286 -10.73 3.90 22.20
C LYS A 286 -11.55 3.25 21.09
N PRO A 287 -10.90 2.62 20.09
CA PRO A 287 -11.62 1.95 19.01
C PRO A 287 -12.56 0.87 19.55
N ASP A 288 -13.77 0.81 19.00
CA ASP A 288 -14.75 -0.24 19.27
C ASP A 288 -14.50 -1.47 18.37
N LEU A 289 -13.99 -1.23 17.16
CA LEU A 289 -13.57 -2.25 16.19
C LEU A 289 -12.11 -2.00 15.76
N ILE A 290 -11.33 -3.07 15.67
CA ILE A 290 -9.97 -3.09 15.11
C ILE A 290 -9.89 -4.13 14.00
N VAL A 291 -9.62 -3.70 12.77
CA VAL A 291 -9.35 -4.58 11.63
C VAL A 291 -7.84 -4.66 11.42
N ILE A 292 -7.28 -5.87 11.39
CA ILE A 292 -5.85 -6.13 11.23
C ILE A 292 -5.61 -6.77 9.85
N GLU A 293 -4.80 -6.12 9.01
CA GLU A 293 -4.53 -6.51 7.63
C GLU A 293 -3.02 -6.48 7.34
N PHE A 294 -2.36 -7.65 7.39
CA PHE A 294 -0.92 -7.77 7.13
C PHE A 294 -0.56 -9.01 6.29
N ALA A 295 -1.56 -9.71 5.74
CA ALA A 295 -1.39 -11.02 5.12
C ALA A 295 -0.49 -10.99 3.87
N VAL A 296 -0.32 -9.83 3.26
CA VAL A 296 0.54 -9.65 2.08
C VAL A 296 1.85 -8.91 2.40
N ASN A 297 2.05 -8.50 3.66
CA ASN A 297 3.23 -7.76 4.12
C ASN A 297 4.13 -8.56 5.07
N ASP A 298 3.57 -9.49 5.85
CA ASP A 298 4.28 -10.25 6.90
C ASP A 298 5.32 -11.26 6.40
N GLU A 299 5.63 -11.26 5.10
CA GLU A 299 6.84 -11.94 4.63
C GLU A 299 8.09 -11.21 5.12
N GLY A 300 7.99 -9.90 5.37
CA GLY A 300 9.03 -9.08 5.97
C GLY A 300 9.13 -9.16 7.50
N ASP A 301 8.24 -9.89 8.20
CA ASP A 301 8.35 -10.11 9.65
C ASP A 301 9.45 -11.14 9.95
N GLU A 302 10.51 -10.71 10.65
CA GLU A 302 11.64 -11.56 11.04
C GLU A 302 11.21 -12.78 11.87
N THR A 303 10.09 -12.64 12.60
CA THR A 303 9.58 -13.65 13.51
C THR A 303 8.57 -14.62 12.89
N GLN A 304 8.20 -14.39 11.61
CA GLN A 304 7.28 -15.26 10.86
C GLN A 304 5.92 -15.46 11.56
N GLY A 305 5.39 -14.41 12.19
CA GLY A 305 4.04 -14.36 12.77
C GLY A 305 3.97 -14.19 14.29
N VAL A 306 5.09 -14.19 15.02
CA VAL A 306 5.09 -13.89 16.47
C VAL A 306 4.71 -12.43 16.71
N CYS A 307 5.18 -11.51 15.88
CA CYS A 307 4.80 -10.11 15.90
C CYS A 307 3.31 -9.91 15.60
N TYR A 308 2.79 -10.62 14.59
CA TYR A 308 1.37 -10.60 14.24
C TYR A 308 0.48 -11.06 15.40
N GLU A 309 0.79 -12.21 15.99
CA GLU A 309 0.03 -12.69 17.14
C GLU A 309 0.18 -11.78 18.36
N SER A 310 1.36 -11.20 18.58
CA SER A 310 1.60 -10.20 19.62
C SER A 310 0.69 -8.97 19.45
N LEU A 311 0.55 -8.45 18.23
CA LEU A 311 -0.39 -7.36 17.91
C LEU A 311 -1.85 -7.75 18.18
N VAL A 312 -2.27 -8.95 17.76
CA VAL A 312 -3.62 -9.45 18.01
C VAL A 312 -3.90 -9.52 19.51
N ARG A 313 -2.99 -10.11 20.29
CA ARG A 313 -3.13 -10.23 21.74
C ARG A 313 -3.16 -8.86 22.43
N LYS A 314 -2.35 -7.91 21.96
CA LYS A 314 -2.35 -6.51 22.42
C LYS A 314 -3.71 -5.85 22.22
N CYS A 315 -4.34 -6.04 21.06
CA CYS A 315 -5.71 -5.58 20.79
C CYS A 315 -6.74 -6.24 21.71
N LEU A 316 -6.65 -7.56 21.91
CA LEU A 316 -7.57 -8.32 22.77
C LEU A 316 -7.43 -7.97 24.27
N ALA A 317 -6.25 -7.52 24.69
CA ALA A 317 -5.94 -7.12 26.07
C ALA A 317 -6.46 -5.72 26.45
N LEU A 318 -6.99 -4.96 25.49
CA LEU A 318 -7.50 -3.61 25.77
C LEU A 318 -8.66 -3.65 26.78
N PRO A 319 -8.70 -2.74 27.79
CA PRO A 319 -9.65 -2.81 28.90
C PRO A 319 -11.13 -2.75 28.49
N TRP A 320 -11.44 -2.09 27.37
CA TRP A 320 -12.81 -1.96 26.86
C TRP A 320 -13.20 -3.06 25.87
N LYS A 321 -12.32 -4.04 25.62
CA LYS A 321 -12.59 -5.26 24.85
C LYS A 321 -13.16 -4.99 23.45
N PRO A 322 -12.41 -4.33 22.55
CA PRO A 322 -12.88 -4.08 21.19
C PRO A 322 -13.14 -5.38 20.42
N ALA A 323 -13.99 -5.29 19.40
CA ALA A 323 -14.07 -6.30 18.35
C ALA A 323 -12.78 -6.31 17.53
N VAL A 324 -12.31 -7.50 17.15
CA VAL A 324 -11.12 -7.67 16.31
C VAL A 324 -11.50 -8.53 15.11
N ILE A 325 -11.21 -8.07 13.90
CA ILE A 325 -11.38 -8.84 12.65
C ILE A 325 -10.02 -8.98 11.98
N LEU A 326 -9.67 -10.20 11.56
CA LEU A 326 -8.48 -10.44 10.74
C LEU A 326 -8.88 -10.41 9.27
N LEU A 327 -8.27 -9.52 8.50
CA LEU A 327 -8.51 -9.37 7.06
C LEU A 327 -7.30 -9.87 6.28
N PHE A 328 -7.50 -10.85 5.41
CA PHE A 328 -6.47 -11.40 4.54
C PHE A 328 -6.65 -10.84 3.12
N ALA A 329 -5.88 -9.80 2.80
CA ALA A 329 -5.78 -9.26 1.44
C ALA A 329 -5.08 -10.25 0.49
N VAL A 330 -4.99 -9.91 -0.80
CA VAL A 330 -4.42 -10.80 -1.84
C VAL A 330 -3.70 -9.98 -2.90
N PHE A 331 -2.55 -10.49 -3.36
CA PHE A 331 -1.84 -9.94 -4.52
C PHE A 331 -2.28 -10.54 -5.84
N SER A 332 -1.95 -9.87 -6.96
CA SER A 332 -2.43 -10.26 -8.29
C SER A 332 -1.97 -11.64 -8.76
N TYR A 333 -0.93 -12.20 -8.15
CA TYR A 333 -0.46 -13.57 -8.42
C TYR A 333 -1.06 -14.61 -7.46
N ASP A 334 -2.24 -14.32 -6.90
CA ASP A 334 -3.05 -15.24 -6.10
C ASP A 334 -2.35 -15.73 -4.82
N TRP A 335 -1.70 -14.79 -4.13
CA TRP A 335 -0.84 -15.07 -2.98
C TRP A 335 -1.13 -14.16 -1.80
N ASN A 336 -1.08 -14.75 -0.60
CA ASN A 336 -1.00 -14.11 0.71
C ASN A 336 -0.47 -15.12 1.75
N LEU A 337 -0.42 -14.70 3.01
CA LEU A 337 0.03 -15.49 4.16
C LEU A 337 -1.12 -15.99 5.05
N GLN A 338 -2.34 -16.15 4.52
CA GLN A 338 -3.48 -16.56 5.34
C GLN A 338 -3.27 -17.92 6.02
N ASP A 339 -2.56 -18.86 5.39
CA ASP A 339 -2.24 -20.16 5.99
C ASP A 339 -1.26 -20.04 7.17
N ARG A 340 -0.32 -19.09 7.11
CA ARG A 340 0.62 -18.79 8.21
C ARG A 340 -0.10 -18.13 9.38
N LEU A 341 -1.01 -17.19 9.09
CA LEU A 341 -1.56 -16.26 10.09
C LEU A 341 -2.94 -16.65 10.65
N SER A 342 -3.76 -17.39 9.89
CA SER A 342 -5.10 -17.84 10.35
C SER A 342 -5.11 -18.78 11.57
N PRO A 343 -4.04 -19.53 11.92
CA PRO A 343 -3.98 -20.22 13.20
C PRO A 343 -4.17 -19.29 14.40
N VAL A 344 -3.76 -18.01 14.29
CA VAL A 344 -3.97 -16.99 15.33
C VAL A 344 -5.47 -16.71 15.51
N GLY A 345 -6.19 -16.45 14.41
CA GLY A 345 -7.63 -16.21 14.46
C GLY A 345 -8.40 -17.42 14.97
N THR A 346 -8.00 -18.63 14.57
CA THR A 346 -8.57 -19.88 15.10
C THR A 346 -8.33 -20.01 16.62
N ASN A 347 -7.12 -19.70 17.09
CA ASN A 347 -6.75 -19.84 18.50
C ASN A 347 -7.52 -18.90 19.42
N TYR A 348 -7.85 -17.69 18.96
CA TYR A 348 -8.61 -16.70 19.74
C TYR A 348 -10.08 -16.60 19.34
N ASP A 349 -10.57 -17.52 18.50
CA ASP A 349 -11.96 -17.56 18.04
C ASP A 349 -12.38 -16.22 17.40
N LEU A 350 -11.55 -15.69 16.49
CA LEU A 350 -11.76 -14.39 15.86
C LEU A 350 -12.46 -14.51 14.50
N PRO A 351 -13.31 -13.52 14.15
CA PRO A 351 -13.77 -13.34 12.78
C PRO A 351 -12.59 -13.16 11.82
N MET A 352 -12.59 -13.98 10.76
CA MET A 352 -11.58 -14.01 9.72
C MET A 352 -12.23 -13.81 8.35
N VAL A 353 -11.74 -12.83 7.60
CA VAL A 353 -12.22 -12.47 6.26
C VAL A 353 -11.09 -12.69 5.25
N SER A 354 -11.28 -13.58 4.29
CA SER A 354 -10.32 -13.83 3.20
C SER A 354 -10.81 -13.21 1.89
N VAL A 355 -10.11 -12.18 1.43
CA VAL A 355 -10.36 -11.61 0.10
C VAL A 355 -9.93 -12.59 -0.99
N LEU A 356 -8.83 -13.32 -0.75
CA LEU A 356 -8.31 -14.37 -1.64
C LEU A 356 -9.39 -15.41 -1.97
N ASP A 357 -10.07 -15.95 -0.95
CA ASP A 357 -11.09 -17.00 -1.12
C ASP A 357 -12.29 -16.51 -1.94
N ALA A 358 -12.60 -15.21 -1.87
CA ALA A 358 -13.66 -14.59 -2.65
C ALA A 358 -13.27 -14.43 -4.12
N VAL A 359 -12.11 -13.82 -4.41
CA VAL A 359 -11.81 -13.29 -5.76
C VAL A 359 -10.95 -14.21 -6.63
N THR A 360 -10.01 -14.97 -6.06
CA THR A 360 -9.10 -15.83 -6.84
C THR A 360 -9.83 -16.83 -7.74
N PRO A 361 -10.96 -17.46 -7.31
CA PRO A 361 -11.74 -18.33 -8.20
C PRO A 361 -12.29 -17.63 -9.46
N GLN A 362 -12.39 -16.31 -9.48
CA GLN A 362 -12.88 -15.54 -10.63
C GLN A 362 -11.79 -15.30 -11.69
N PHE A 363 -10.53 -15.18 -11.26
CA PHE A 363 -9.48 -14.67 -12.12
C PHE A 363 -9.05 -15.62 -13.23
N GLY A 364 -9.28 -16.92 -13.06
CA GLY A 364 -9.06 -17.91 -14.12
C GLY A 364 -10.21 -18.02 -15.14
N LEU A 365 -11.36 -17.39 -14.88
CA LEU A 365 -12.54 -17.47 -15.75
C LEU A 365 -12.45 -16.47 -16.91
N LYS A 366 -12.97 -16.84 -18.09
CA LYS A 366 -13.08 -15.95 -19.25
C LYS A 366 -14.41 -15.20 -19.27
N PRO A 367 -14.53 -14.12 -20.07
CA PRO A 367 -15.83 -13.51 -20.36
C PRO A 367 -16.85 -14.57 -20.81
N GLY A 368 -18.04 -14.59 -20.22
CA GLY A 368 -19.10 -15.56 -20.54
C GLY A 368 -19.05 -16.88 -19.77
N GLU A 369 -17.98 -17.16 -19.01
CA GLU A 369 -17.86 -18.38 -18.17
C GLU A 369 -18.38 -18.17 -16.74
N GLY A 370 -19.20 -17.13 -16.52
CA GLY A 370 -19.72 -16.78 -15.20
C GLY A 370 -18.76 -15.95 -14.33
N ARG A 371 -17.72 -15.36 -14.94
CA ARG A 371 -16.81 -14.40 -14.28
C ARG A 371 -17.59 -13.20 -13.75
N VAL A 372 -17.42 -12.90 -12.47
CA VAL A 372 -18.02 -11.72 -11.80
C VAL A 372 -17.13 -10.48 -11.95
N ILE A 373 -15.83 -10.64 -11.73
CA ILE A 373 -14.83 -9.56 -11.79
C ILE A 373 -13.53 -10.11 -12.38
N SER A 374 -12.89 -9.35 -13.26
CA SER A 374 -11.58 -9.71 -13.83
C SER A 374 -10.42 -9.33 -12.89
N LYS A 375 -9.26 -9.96 -13.09
CA LYS A 375 -8.03 -9.61 -12.36
C LYS A 375 -7.66 -8.13 -12.60
N LYS A 376 -7.76 -7.66 -13.85
CA LYS A 376 -7.56 -6.27 -14.23
C LYS A 376 -8.57 -5.32 -13.56
N GLN A 377 -9.84 -5.72 -13.41
CA GLN A 377 -10.83 -4.90 -12.73
C GLN A 377 -10.56 -4.79 -11.23
N PHE A 378 -10.14 -5.89 -10.59
CA PHE A 378 -9.86 -5.91 -9.15
C PHE A 378 -8.59 -5.14 -8.78
N PHE A 379 -7.53 -5.25 -9.59
CA PHE A 379 -6.20 -4.71 -9.28
C PHE A 379 -5.88 -3.41 -10.01
N TYR A 380 -5.34 -2.43 -9.29
CA TYR A 380 -4.78 -1.19 -9.83
C TYR A 380 -3.36 -1.41 -10.38
N ASP A 381 -2.59 -2.22 -9.67
CA ASP A 381 -1.27 -2.74 -10.05
C ASP A 381 -1.12 -4.16 -9.49
N ILE A 382 0.04 -4.79 -9.61
CA ILE A 382 0.20 -6.19 -9.16
C ILE A 382 0.03 -6.41 -7.65
N TYR A 383 0.08 -5.36 -6.85
CA TYR A 383 -0.04 -5.41 -5.39
C TYR A 383 -1.40 -4.87 -4.92
N HIS A 384 -1.86 -3.76 -5.50
CA HIS A 384 -2.88 -2.92 -4.90
C HIS A 384 -4.25 -3.09 -5.58
N PRO A 385 -5.35 -3.19 -4.82
CA PRO A 385 -6.71 -3.16 -5.36
C PRO A 385 -7.04 -1.83 -6.04
N SER A 386 -7.87 -1.85 -7.08
CA SER A 386 -8.49 -0.67 -7.66
C SER A 386 -9.65 -0.16 -6.78
N ASN A 387 -10.33 0.90 -7.18
CA ASN A 387 -11.61 1.30 -6.54
C ASN A 387 -12.63 0.15 -6.49
N LEU A 388 -12.71 -0.68 -7.54
CA LEU A 388 -13.58 -1.86 -7.54
C LEU A 388 -13.07 -2.93 -6.58
N GLY A 389 -11.75 -3.14 -6.51
CA GLY A 389 -11.15 -4.05 -5.55
C GLY A 389 -11.37 -3.61 -4.10
N HIS A 390 -11.23 -2.31 -3.80
CA HIS A 390 -11.57 -1.76 -2.49
C HIS A 390 -13.05 -1.91 -2.15
N GLN A 391 -13.96 -1.73 -3.12
CA GLN A 391 -15.39 -2.02 -2.92
C GLN A 391 -15.61 -3.49 -2.56
N VAL A 392 -14.96 -4.43 -3.26
CA VAL A 392 -15.02 -5.87 -2.92
C VAL A 392 -14.50 -6.11 -1.50
N MET A 393 -13.38 -5.51 -1.10
CA MET A 393 -12.86 -5.65 0.27
C MET A 393 -13.84 -5.12 1.32
N CYS A 394 -14.47 -3.96 1.07
CA CYS A 394 -15.52 -3.41 1.91
C CYS A 394 -16.70 -4.37 2.03
N ASP A 395 -17.17 -4.93 0.91
CA ASP A 395 -18.30 -5.85 0.89
C ASP A 395 -18.01 -7.16 1.63
N CYS A 396 -16.78 -7.68 1.53
CA CYS A 396 -16.31 -8.83 2.32
C CYS A 396 -16.38 -8.56 3.83
N LEU A 397 -15.94 -7.37 4.27
CA LEU A 397 -16.05 -6.97 5.68
C LEU A 397 -17.52 -6.79 6.10
N MET A 398 -18.33 -6.13 5.27
CA MET A 398 -19.76 -5.94 5.55
C MET A 398 -20.53 -7.25 5.61
N GLU A 399 -20.14 -8.26 4.83
CA GLU A 399 -20.70 -9.62 4.91
C GLU A 399 -20.44 -10.23 6.30
N MET A 400 -19.20 -10.17 6.80
CA MET A 400 -18.88 -10.61 8.16
C MET A 400 -19.66 -9.82 9.22
N THR A 401 -19.81 -8.51 9.04
CA THR A 401 -20.58 -7.66 9.95
C THR A 401 -22.06 -8.05 9.97
N ARG A 402 -22.67 -8.37 8.82
CA ARG A 402 -24.06 -8.86 8.75
C ARG A 402 -24.24 -10.25 9.35
N GLU A 403 -23.25 -11.13 9.21
CA GLU A 403 -23.26 -12.44 9.86
C GLU A 403 -23.40 -12.31 11.39
N SER A 404 -22.76 -11.31 12.02
CA SER A 404 -22.88 -11.07 13.46
C SER A 404 -24.29 -10.73 13.94
N VAL A 405 -25.10 -10.09 13.09
CA VAL A 405 -26.51 -9.75 13.36
C VAL A 405 -27.41 -10.97 13.20
N SER A 406 -27.07 -11.87 12.28
CA SER A 406 -27.85 -13.08 11.99
C SER A 406 -27.58 -14.23 12.96
N SER A 407 -26.41 -14.24 13.61
CA SER A 407 -26.04 -15.27 14.59
C SER A 407 -27.00 -15.22 15.80
N THR A 408 -27.53 -16.38 16.16
CA THR A 408 -28.42 -16.59 17.32
C THR A 408 -27.72 -17.36 18.44
N GLU A 409 -26.42 -17.62 18.28
CA GLU A 409 -25.64 -18.38 19.23
C GLU A 409 -25.34 -17.53 20.48
N SER A 410 -25.48 -18.19 21.63
CA SER A 410 -25.06 -17.63 22.91
C SER A 410 -23.55 -17.81 23.02
N GLU A 411 -22.83 -16.76 22.66
CA GLU A 411 -21.37 -16.73 22.71
C GLU A 411 -20.93 -16.11 24.04
N GLU A 412 -19.89 -16.68 24.66
CA GLU A 412 -19.27 -16.13 25.87
C GLU A 412 -17.89 -15.57 25.53
N ASP A 413 -17.59 -14.37 26.04
CA ASP A 413 -16.25 -13.79 25.98
C ASP A 413 -15.35 -14.51 27.01
N SER A 414 -14.89 -15.70 26.63
CA SER A 414 -14.00 -16.54 27.44
C SER A 414 -12.64 -15.86 27.66
N ALA A 415 -11.83 -16.41 28.57
CA ALA A 415 -10.48 -15.91 28.84
C ALA A 415 -9.51 -16.20 27.67
N LEU A 416 -9.71 -15.53 26.53
CA LEU A 416 -8.98 -15.73 25.27
C LEU A 416 -7.46 -15.68 25.47
N LEU A 417 -6.98 -14.77 26.33
CA LEU A 417 -5.57 -14.56 26.59
C LEU A 417 -4.91 -15.61 27.50
N GLU A 418 -5.70 -16.48 28.16
CA GLU A 418 -5.18 -17.64 28.91
C GLU A 418 -4.77 -18.79 27.98
N ARG A 419 -5.21 -18.77 26.72
CA ARG A 419 -4.82 -19.76 25.72
C ARG A 419 -3.34 -19.57 25.38
N LYS A 420 -2.63 -20.68 25.19
CA LYS A 420 -1.24 -20.66 24.71
C LYS A 420 -1.20 -20.01 23.32
N PRO A 421 -0.22 -19.13 23.03
CA PRO A 421 -0.04 -18.59 21.69
C PRO A 421 0.08 -19.68 20.62
N ALA A 422 -0.48 -19.45 19.44
CA ALA A 422 -0.46 -20.37 18.31
C ALA A 422 0.90 -20.40 17.62
N ILE A 423 1.54 -19.24 17.52
CA ILE A 423 2.86 -18.98 16.92
C ILE A 423 3.80 -18.48 18.03
N GLY A 424 3.46 -17.37 18.69
CA GLY A 424 4.23 -16.77 19.79
C GLY A 424 3.66 -15.41 20.23
N ALA A 425 4.04 -14.93 21.42
CA ALA A 425 3.52 -13.68 21.99
C ALA A 425 4.60 -12.81 22.65
N ASP A 426 5.83 -12.97 22.21
CA ASP A 426 7.03 -12.43 22.86
C ASP A 426 7.04 -10.90 22.92
N PHE A 427 6.27 -10.26 22.04
CA PHE A 427 6.22 -8.82 21.86
C PHE A 427 4.85 -8.21 22.21
N GLU A 428 3.93 -8.94 22.86
CA GLU A 428 2.56 -8.44 23.15
C GLU A 428 2.56 -7.16 24.03
N LYS A 429 3.66 -6.91 24.74
CA LYS A 429 3.87 -5.73 25.60
C LYS A 429 4.87 -4.73 25.02
N VAL A 430 5.24 -4.86 23.75
CA VAL A 430 6.17 -3.93 23.10
C VAL A 430 5.61 -2.50 23.16
N PHE A 431 6.47 -1.52 23.40
CA PHE A 431 6.15 -0.10 23.29
C PHE A 431 7.25 0.64 22.54
N LEU A 432 6.87 1.73 21.88
CA LEU A 432 7.78 2.63 21.20
C LEU A 432 8.51 3.51 22.21
N ILE A 433 9.83 3.62 22.06
CA ILE A 433 10.61 4.75 22.55
C ILE A 433 11.20 5.53 21.37
N ASP A 434 11.19 6.84 21.50
CA ASP A 434 11.72 7.75 20.50
C ASP A 434 12.35 8.98 21.19
N ARG A 435 12.72 10.00 20.41
CA ARG A 435 13.35 11.19 20.98
C ARG A 435 12.43 11.99 21.90
N GLU A 436 11.13 12.00 21.65
CA GLU A 436 10.16 12.73 22.48
C GLU A 436 9.83 11.94 23.75
N ASN A 437 9.72 10.62 23.62
CA ASN A 437 9.30 9.70 24.66
C ASN A 437 10.36 8.60 24.87
N PRO A 438 11.51 8.90 25.50
CA PRO A 438 12.59 7.93 25.69
C PRO A 438 12.25 6.85 26.74
N GLY A 439 11.11 6.95 27.42
CA GLY A 439 10.70 6.01 28.46
C GLY A 439 11.71 5.94 29.63
N SER A 440 12.13 4.72 29.96
CA SER A 440 13.13 4.44 30.99
C SER A 440 14.59 4.52 30.49
N ALA A 441 14.80 4.81 29.20
CA ALA A 441 16.09 4.74 28.57
C ALA A 441 17.00 5.94 28.93
N GLU A 442 18.26 5.65 29.26
CA GLU A 442 19.32 6.66 29.38
C GLU A 442 20.03 6.80 28.03
N VAL A 443 19.80 7.92 27.34
CA VAL A 443 20.30 8.14 25.96
C VAL A 443 21.43 9.17 25.92
N GLN A 444 22.52 8.83 25.25
CA GLN A 444 23.60 9.73 24.82
C GLN A 444 23.59 9.78 23.30
N VAL A 445 23.18 10.92 22.73
CA VAL A 445 22.86 11.01 21.30
C VAL A 445 24.07 11.02 20.36
N GLY A 446 25.27 11.30 20.86
CA GLY A 446 26.49 11.40 20.04
C GLY A 446 26.32 12.34 18.84
N ALA A 447 26.77 11.89 17.67
CA ALA A 447 26.62 12.61 16.40
C ALA A 447 25.17 12.61 15.86
N PHE A 448 24.26 11.78 16.40
CA PHE A 448 22.87 11.64 15.95
C PHE A 448 21.94 12.70 16.55
N SER A 449 22.43 13.95 16.64
CA SER A 449 21.74 15.06 17.29
C SER A 449 20.72 15.79 16.40
N GLY A 450 20.78 15.57 15.08
CA GLY A 450 19.88 16.21 14.11
C GLY A 450 18.49 15.57 14.07
N THR A 451 17.55 16.15 13.32
CA THR A 451 16.23 15.57 13.04
C THR A 451 16.07 15.40 11.54
N ASP A 452 15.81 14.18 11.10
CA ASP A 452 15.48 13.90 9.72
C ASP A 452 14.05 14.33 9.42
N LYS A 453 13.86 14.97 8.27
CA LYS A 453 12.55 15.40 7.75
C LYS A 453 12.17 14.68 6.45
N MET A 454 13.07 13.87 5.90
CA MET A 454 12.84 13.03 4.72
C MET A 454 12.39 11.66 5.20
N LEU A 455 11.15 11.62 5.69
CA LEU A 455 10.53 10.46 6.34
C LEU A 455 9.53 9.80 5.39
N GLN A 456 9.13 8.57 5.74
CA GLN A 456 8.01 7.93 5.05
C GLN A 456 6.74 8.73 5.35
N MET A 457 6.02 9.11 4.31
CA MET A 457 4.83 9.95 4.39
C MET A 457 3.60 9.07 4.11
N VAL A 458 2.58 9.14 4.96
CA VAL A 458 1.38 8.29 4.83
C VAL A 458 0.07 9.07 4.98
N GLU A 459 -0.89 8.83 4.12
CA GLU A 459 -2.26 9.34 4.26
C GLU A 459 -2.98 8.57 5.37
N MET A 460 -3.29 9.24 6.47
CA MET A 460 -4.02 8.68 7.60
C MET A 460 -5.47 9.16 7.65
N ASP A 461 -6.30 8.40 8.35
CA ASP A 461 -7.70 8.74 8.64
C ASP A 461 -8.52 9.08 7.38
N SER A 462 -8.99 10.31 7.23
CA SER A 462 -9.70 10.81 6.04
C SER A 462 -8.94 11.93 5.32
N GLU A 463 -7.64 12.05 5.57
CA GLU A 463 -6.82 13.15 5.06
C GLU A 463 -6.05 12.74 3.79
N VAL A 464 -6.05 13.62 2.79
CA VAL A 464 -5.28 13.45 1.55
C VAL A 464 -3.83 13.88 1.68
N VAL A 465 -3.54 14.77 2.64
CA VAL A 465 -2.18 15.25 2.90
C VAL A 465 -1.50 14.22 3.80
N PRO A 466 -0.39 13.61 3.35
CA PRO A 466 0.25 12.58 4.14
C PRO A 466 0.97 13.19 5.35
N VAL A 467 1.06 12.41 6.43
CA VAL A 467 1.78 12.75 7.66
C VAL A 467 3.10 11.97 7.75
N PRO A 468 4.14 12.52 8.38
CA PRO A 468 5.41 11.83 8.52
C PRO A 468 5.35 10.74 9.60
N GLU A 469 5.84 9.57 9.25
CA GLU A 469 6.05 8.46 10.18
C GLU A 469 7.34 8.66 10.98
N PHE A 470 7.26 8.51 12.31
CA PHE A 470 8.38 8.67 13.26
C PHE A 470 9.12 10.03 13.16
N PRO A 471 8.41 11.15 13.38
CA PRO A 471 9.00 12.49 13.31
C PRO A 471 10.01 12.78 14.43
N TYR A 472 9.96 12.01 15.52
CA TYR A 472 10.83 12.17 16.70
C TYR A 472 12.03 11.23 16.64
N ASN A 473 12.80 11.34 15.56
CA ASN A 473 13.94 10.46 15.26
C ASN A 473 15.29 11.04 15.74
N TRP A 474 16.33 10.20 15.74
CA TRP A 474 17.73 10.60 15.84
C TRP A 474 18.44 10.49 14.50
N TYR A 475 19.00 11.60 14.03
CA TYR A 475 19.59 11.71 12.70
C TYR A 475 21.04 12.19 12.75
N TYR A 476 21.88 11.50 11.98
CA TYR A 476 23.24 11.90 11.68
C TYR A 476 23.31 12.45 10.24
N ASP A 477 23.89 13.63 10.08
CA ASP A 477 23.91 14.40 8.83
C ASP A 477 25.10 14.11 7.91
N GLY A 478 26.08 13.33 8.37
CA GLY A 478 27.29 12.99 7.60
C GLY A 478 28.41 14.04 7.67
N GLU A 479 28.32 15.05 8.55
CA GLU A 479 29.31 16.15 8.57
C GLU A 479 30.61 15.82 9.33
N SER A 480 30.67 14.75 10.12
CA SER A 480 31.83 14.39 10.95
C SER A 480 32.75 13.34 10.29
N ASP A 481 34.06 13.53 10.42
CA ASP A 481 35.06 12.51 10.06
C ASP A 481 35.15 11.36 11.08
N ASN A 482 34.75 11.64 12.32
CA ASN A 482 34.76 10.67 13.42
C ASN A 482 33.48 10.86 14.23
N PRO A 483 32.33 10.37 13.73
CA PRO A 483 31.05 10.54 14.41
C PRO A 483 31.03 9.77 15.73
N GLU A 484 30.78 10.48 16.82
CA GLU A 484 30.56 9.84 18.12
C GLU A 484 29.26 9.01 18.07
N PRO A 485 29.27 7.79 18.64
CA PRO A 485 28.14 6.86 18.55
C PRO A 485 26.92 7.37 19.32
N PHE A 486 25.74 6.90 18.90
CA PHE A 486 24.55 6.93 19.74
C PHE A 486 24.65 5.79 20.75
N CYS A 487 24.47 6.10 22.03
CA CYS A 487 24.46 5.10 23.10
C CYS A 487 23.16 5.16 23.90
N MET A 488 22.60 4.00 24.24
CA MET A 488 21.39 3.89 25.04
C MET A 488 21.55 2.78 26.08
N LYS A 489 21.18 3.06 27.33
CA LYS A 489 21.04 2.04 28.38
C LYS A 489 19.58 1.85 28.74
N ILE A 490 19.13 0.60 28.73
CA ILE A 490 17.73 0.27 28.99
C ILE A 490 17.61 -1.12 29.63
N ASN A 491 16.67 -1.28 30.56
CA ASN A 491 16.34 -2.57 31.15
C ASN A 491 15.25 -3.23 30.31
N CYS A 492 15.60 -4.23 29.50
CA CYS A 492 14.63 -4.92 28.66
C CYS A 492 15.02 -6.40 28.48
N LYS A 493 14.12 -7.16 27.87
CA LYS A 493 14.38 -8.54 27.42
C LYS A 493 14.32 -8.67 25.89
N LYS A 494 13.54 -7.83 25.21
CA LYS A 494 13.48 -7.78 23.74
C LYS A 494 13.68 -6.33 23.28
N LEU A 495 14.41 -6.14 22.19
CA LEU A 495 14.67 -4.83 21.62
C LEU A 495 14.71 -4.89 20.10
N LEU A 496 13.98 -3.97 19.47
CA LEU A 496 14.00 -3.71 18.04
C LEU A 496 14.50 -2.30 17.80
N ILE A 497 15.36 -2.09 16.81
CA ILE A 497 15.64 -0.77 16.26
C ILE A 497 14.68 -0.52 15.10
N VAL A 498 14.07 0.66 15.05
CA VAL A 498 13.38 1.14 13.85
C VAL A 498 14.36 2.06 13.13
N SER A 499 14.90 1.60 12.01
CA SER A 499 15.84 2.36 11.17
C SER A 499 15.15 2.86 9.91
N LYS A 500 15.67 3.93 9.32
CA LYS A 500 15.14 4.46 8.06
C LYS A 500 15.92 3.88 6.88
N ASP A 501 15.21 3.23 5.97
CA ASP A 501 15.76 2.92 4.65
C ASP A 501 15.76 4.16 3.74
N SER A 502 16.63 4.18 2.74
CA SER A 502 16.67 5.18 1.69
C SER A 502 17.27 4.60 0.41
N GLY A 503 16.73 5.03 -0.73
CA GLY A 503 17.35 4.78 -2.04
C GLY A 503 18.50 5.74 -2.37
N GLU A 504 18.71 6.79 -1.57
CA GLU A 504 19.72 7.79 -1.87
C GLU A 504 21.10 7.37 -1.37
N ASN A 505 22.09 7.42 -2.26
CA ASN A 505 23.47 7.04 -1.96
C ASN A 505 24.19 7.93 -0.92
N ILE A 506 23.53 8.98 -0.42
CA ILE A 506 24.04 9.82 0.67
C ILE A 506 23.80 9.19 2.04
N PHE A 507 22.93 8.18 2.13
CA PHE A 507 22.77 7.35 3.32
C PHE A 507 23.80 6.21 3.32
N GLY A 508 24.15 5.70 4.50
CA GLY A 508 25.19 4.68 4.67
C GLY A 508 24.89 3.75 5.82
N THR A 509 25.65 2.67 5.93
CA THR A 509 25.40 1.60 6.90
C THR A 509 25.82 2.03 8.31
N ALA A 510 25.00 1.71 9.31
CA ALA A 510 25.38 1.80 10.72
C ALA A 510 25.54 0.40 11.33
N GLU A 511 26.60 0.19 12.10
CA GLU A 511 26.76 -1.02 12.91
C GLU A 511 26.03 -0.84 14.25
N VAL A 512 25.18 -1.79 14.61
CA VAL A 512 24.45 -1.80 15.89
C VAL A 512 25.05 -2.86 16.81
N TYR A 513 25.42 -2.47 18.02
CA TYR A 513 25.97 -3.34 19.06
C TYR A 513 25.04 -3.38 20.27
N VAL A 514 24.95 -4.55 20.90
CA VAL A 514 24.30 -4.75 22.20
C VAL A 514 25.29 -5.46 23.13
N ASP A 515 25.54 -4.87 24.29
CA ASP A 515 26.52 -5.33 25.28
C ASP A 515 27.92 -5.58 24.70
N GLY A 516 28.35 -4.69 23.79
CA GLY A 516 29.64 -4.75 23.11
C GLY A 516 29.75 -5.82 22.03
N LYS A 517 28.67 -6.55 21.72
CA LYS A 517 28.62 -7.51 20.61
C LYS A 517 27.83 -6.93 19.44
N LYS A 518 28.36 -7.07 18.22
CA LYS A 518 27.64 -6.60 17.03
C LYS A 518 26.38 -7.45 16.84
N ALA A 519 25.22 -6.79 16.82
CA ALA A 519 23.93 -7.40 16.56
C ALA A 519 23.66 -7.45 15.05
N ILE A 520 23.69 -6.29 14.38
CA ILE A 520 23.38 -6.15 12.95
C ILE A 520 24.22 -5.06 12.28
N ASP A 521 24.28 -5.12 10.96
CA ASP A 521 24.64 -4.00 10.10
C ASP A 521 23.32 -3.44 9.53
N ALA A 522 22.90 -2.26 9.98
CA ALA A 522 21.69 -1.60 9.49
C ALA A 522 22.01 -0.85 8.19
N ASP A 523 21.84 -1.54 7.06
CA ASP A 523 22.01 -0.97 5.72
C ASP A 523 20.70 -0.30 5.26
N PRO A 524 20.68 1.03 5.05
CA PRO A 524 19.47 1.73 4.63
C PRO A 524 19.05 1.39 3.19
N HIS A 525 19.86 0.70 2.39
CA HIS A 525 19.57 0.49 0.97
C HIS A 525 18.76 -0.78 0.68
N ILE A 526 18.41 -1.57 1.71
CA ILE A 526 17.75 -2.88 1.55
C ILE A 526 16.42 -2.74 0.78
N ASN A 527 15.58 -1.77 1.15
CA ASN A 527 14.32 -1.53 0.45
C ASN A 527 14.46 -0.60 -0.76
N GLY A 528 15.46 0.27 -0.78
CA GLY A 528 15.76 1.16 -1.91
C GLY A 528 14.83 2.37 -2.06
N TRP A 529 14.00 2.68 -1.06
CA TRP A 529 13.19 3.89 -0.97
C TRP A 529 12.99 4.28 0.50
N THR A 530 12.44 5.48 0.77
CA THR A 530 12.25 5.98 2.13
C THR A 530 11.20 5.15 2.88
N HIS A 531 11.66 4.26 3.76
CA HIS A 531 10.82 3.26 4.41
C HIS A 531 11.20 3.06 5.88
N CYS A 532 10.21 2.77 6.75
CA CYS A 532 10.42 2.47 8.16
C CYS A 532 10.69 0.98 8.37
N ASN A 533 11.91 0.64 8.81
CA ASN A 533 12.38 -0.74 8.88
C ASN A 533 12.63 -1.17 10.34
N PRO A 534 11.74 -1.98 10.94
CA PRO A 534 12.00 -2.58 12.25
C PRO A 534 12.98 -3.76 12.11
N LEU A 535 13.97 -3.84 13.01
CA LEU A 535 14.95 -4.92 13.05
C LEU A 535 15.19 -5.38 14.48
N ILE A 536 15.13 -6.68 14.75
CA ILE A 536 15.39 -7.27 16.07
C ILE A 536 16.88 -7.24 16.37
N ILE A 537 17.27 -6.54 17.44
CA ILE A 537 18.67 -6.46 17.90
C ILE A 537 18.91 -7.19 19.22
N LEU A 538 17.85 -7.56 19.93
CA LEU A 538 17.90 -8.36 21.17
C LEU A 538 16.63 -9.20 21.32
N ASN A 539 16.79 -10.48 21.63
CA ASN A 539 15.68 -11.42 21.82
C ASN A 539 15.95 -12.41 22.96
N GLU A 540 15.97 -11.93 24.20
CA GLU A 540 16.30 -12.69 25.42
C GLU A 540 15.03 -13.05 26.24
N GLU A 541 15.13 -14.02 27.14
CA GLU A 541 14.02 -14.44 28.02
C GLU A 541 13.89 -13.58 29.28
N GLU A 542 15.03 -13.15 29.83
CA GLU A 542 15.11 -12.45 31.11
C GLU A 542 15.36 -10.96 30.92
N ASN A 543 14.68 -10.14 31.72
CA ASN A 543 14.90 -8.70 31.72
C ASN A 543 16.25 -8.35 32.35
N LYS A 544 17.10 -7.63 31.62
CA LYS A 544 18.43 -7.17 32.05
C LYS A 544 18.71 -5.77 31.53
N THR A 545 19.61 -5.06 32.20
CA THR A 545 20.13 -3.80 31.68
C THR A 545 21.10 -4.08 30.54
N HIS A 546 20.77 -3.58 29.36
CA HIS A 546 21.56 -3.69 28.15
C HIS A 546 22.11 -2.32 27.73
N GLU A 547 23.30 -2.33 27.13
CA GLU A 547 23.91 -1.15 26.52
C GLU A 547 23.92 -1.30 25.00
N VAL A 548 23.21 -0.40 24.32
CA VAL A 548 23.11 -0.33 22.86
C VAL A 548 24.04 0.77 22.36
N GLU A 549 24.85 0.46 21.36
CA GLU A 549 25.71 1.42 20.64
C GLU A 549 25.37 1.35 19.15
N VAL A 550 25.04 2.49 18.55
CA VAL A 550 24.87 2.64 17.09
C VAL A 550 25.95 3.58 16.58
N ARG A 551 26.76 3.09 15.64
CA ARG A 551 27.86 3.87 15.04
C ARG A 551 27.91 3.67 13.54
N MET A 552 28.39 4.68 12.81
CA MET A 552 28.59 4.54 11.37
C MET A 552 29.63 3.46 11.07
N ALA A 553 29.36 2.63 10.05
CA ALA A 553 30.29 1.61 9.60
C ALA A 553 31.53 2.24 8.99
N LYS A 554 32.64 1.49 8.99
CA LYS A 554 33.90 1.96 8.41
C LYS A 554 33.75 2.25 6.92
N GLY A 555 34.06 3.46 6.50
CA GLY A 555 33.89 3.95 5.13
C GLY A 555 32.61 4.75 4.90
N ASP A 556 31.65 4.69 5.82
CA ASP A 556 30.37 5.39 5.78
C ASP A 556 30.31 6.55 6.79
N GLU A 557 31.44 6.96 7.37
CA GLU A 557 31.49 7.99 8.42
C GLU A 557 30.92 9.35 7.96
N ARG A 558 30.99 9.64 6.65
CA ARG A 558 30.43 10.86 6.04
C ARG A 558 29.07 10.64 5.36
N LYS A 559 28.40 9.52 5.65
CA LYS A 559 27.06 9.22 5.16
C LYS A 559 26.02 9.52 6.24
N LYS A 560 24.80 9.76 5.80
CA LYS A 560 23.65 10.02 6.66
C LYS A 560 23.08 8.71 7.21
N PHE A 561 22.49 8.78 8.39
CA PHE A 561 21.73 7.67 8.97
C PHE A 561 20.67 8.17 9.93
N THR A 562 19.54 7.45 10.01
CA THR A 562 18.41 7.84 10.85
C THR A 562 17.93 6.65 11.68
N ILE A 563 17.94 6.82 13.01
CA ILE A 563 17.28 5.95 13.98
C ILE A 563 15.89 6.56 14.22
N LEU A 564 14.83 5.90 13.75
CA LEU A 564 13.46 6.38 13.87
C LEU A 564 12.88 6.16 15.28
N GLY A 565 13.35 5.14 15.99
CA GLY A 565 12.89 4.77 17.32
C GLY A 565 13.36 3.37 17.70
N PHE A 566 12.86 2.87 18.83
CA PHE A 566 13.05 1.48 19.24
C PHE A 566 11.73 0.87 19.74
N GLY A 567 11.52 -0.41 19.44
CA GLY A 567 10.48 -1.22 20.08
C GLY A 567 11.07 -1.96 21.28
N VAL A 568 10.51 -1.76 22.48
CA VAL A 568 11.06 -2.28 23.74
C VAL A 568 10.06 -3.21 24.41
N VAL A 569 10.52 -4.36 24.91
CA VAL A 569 9.76 -5.21 25.83
C VAL A 569 10.54 -5.33 27.14
N GLU A 570 9.98 -4.77 28.22
CA GLU A 570 10.51 -4.87 29.60
C GLU A 570 10.10 -6.17 30.33
#